data_AF-A0A2S9XI57-F1
#
_entry.id   AF-A0A2S9XI57-F1
#
_cell.length_a   1.000
_cell.length_b   1.000
_cell.length_c   1.000
_cell.angle_alpha   90.00
_cell.angle_beta   90.00
_cell.angle_gamma   90.00
#
_symmetry.space_group_name_H-M   'P 1'
#
loop_
_entity.id
_entity.type
_entity.pdbx_description
1 polymer ?
#
loop_
_entity_poly.entity_id
_entity_poly.type
_entity_poly.pdbx_seq_one_letter_code
_entity_poly.pdbx_strand_id
1 'polypeptide(L)'
;MNSMSEMMLIEETAERASAQLSAFLTLVRLSFEAGETEARTIARETDYVIDPEAACYFDEARSLLLRAVPNLGLALMALDLAASREPECYGSTLIGVRELLLQGARDTAAAELAEAAEQGPPQLPLVRSVS
;
A
#
# COMPACT_ATOMS: atom_id res chain seq x y z
N MET A 1 9.68 -24.71 28.41
CA MET A 1 8.25 -24.42 28.11
C MET A 1 8.14 -23.10 27.33
N ASN A 2 8.92 -22.91 26.25
CA ASN A 2 8.98 -21.63 25.48
C ASN A 2 8.23 -21.68 24.14
N SER A 3 7.91 -22.87 23.63
CA SER A 3 7.39 -23.03 22.27
C SER A 3 5.94 -22.59 22.09
N MET A 4 5.12 -22.62 23.15
CA MET A 4 3.73 -22.14 23.09
C MET A 4 3.64 -20.60 23.06
N SER A 5 4.50 -19.90 23.81
CA SER A 5 4.52 -18.43 23.82
C SER A 5 5.08 -17.86 22.52
N GLU A 6 6.08 -18.50 21.91
CA GLU A 6 6.60 -18.11 20.60
C GLU A 6 5.56 -18.32 19.48
N MET A 7 4.83 -19.44 19.46
CA MET A 7 3.74 -19.66 18.49
C MET A 7 2.64 -18.61 18.61
N MET A 8 2.22 -18.29 19.84
CA MET A 8 1.16 -17.32 20.09
C MET A 8 1.55 -15.91 19.62
N LEU A 9 2.83 -15.53 19.77
CA LEU A 9 3.34 -14.24 19.31
C LEU A 9 3.38 -14.17 17.78
N ILE A 10 3.77 -15.26 17.11
CA ILE A 10 3.80 -15.37 15.65
C ILE A 10 2.38 -15.29 15.07
N GLU A 11 1.41 -15.98 15.68
CA GLU A 11 0.00 -15.93 15.27
C GLU A 11 -0.58 -14.52 15.42
N GLU A 12 -0.38 -13.85 16.55
CA GLU A 12 -0.87 -12.48 16.78
C GLU A 12 -0.24 -11.49 15.79
N THR A 13 1.05 -11.65 15.49
CA THR A 13 1.77 -10.81 14.53
C THR A 13 1.26 -11.04 13.10
N ALA A 14 1.02 -12.30 12.72
CA ALA A 14 0.49 -12.66 11.42
C ALA A 14 -0.96 -12.16 11.24
N GLU A 15 -1.80 -12.26 12.27
CA GLU A 15 -3.17 -11.74 12.26
C GLU A 15 -3.19 -10.21 12.12
N ARG A 16 -2.34 -9.50 12.88
CA ARG A 16 -2.22 -8.04 12.78
C ARG A 16 -1.73 -7.60 11.39
N ALA A 17 -0.71 -8.27 10.84
CA ALA A 17 -0.21 -7.99 9.49
C ALA A 17 -1.27 -8.27 8.41
N SER A 18 -2.05 -9.35 8.57
CA SER A 18 -3.15 -9.71 7.67
C SER A 18 -4.29 -8.68 7.71
N ALA A 19 -4.65 -8.20 8.91
CA ALA A 19 -5.67 -7.17 9.08
C ALA A 19 -5.24 -5.82 8.48
N GLN A 20 -3.99 -5.41 8.69
CA GLN A 20 -3.43 -4.20 8.09
C GLN A 20 -3.40 -4.27 6.56
N LEU A 21 -2.97 -5.40 6.00
CA LEU A 21 -2.98 -5.62 4.55
C LEU A 21 -4.41 -5.57 3.99
N SER A 22 -5.37 -6.17 4.68
CA SER A 22 -6.78 -6.16 4.27
C SER A 22 -7.40 -4.76 4.29
N ALA A 23 -7.10 -3.97 5.33
CA ALA A 23 -7.53 -2.58 5.43
C ALA A 23 -6.91 -1.73 4.31
N PHE A 24 -5.61 -1.93 4.04
CA PHE A 24 -4.90 -1.24 2.97
C PHE A 24 -5.51 -1.53 1.59
N LEU A 25 -5.72 -2.80 1.25
CA LEU A 25 -6.33 -3.20 -0.02
C LEU A 25 -7.76 -2.67 -0.18
N THR A 26 -8.50 -2.54 0.92
CA THR A 26 -9.83 -1.93 0.93
C THR A 26 -9.76 -0.45 0.55
N LEU A 27 -8.84 0.31 1.14
CA LEU A 27 -8.66 1.73 0.82
C LEU A 27 -8.23 1.93 -0.64
N VAL A 28 -7.30 1.11 -1.13
CA VAL A 28 -6.88 1.12 -2.54
C VAL A 28 -8.08 0.87 -3.46
N ARG A 29 -8.90 -0.14 -3.17
CA ARG A 29 -10.10 -0.43 -3.95
C ARG A 29 -11.07 0.76 -3.98
N LEU A 30 -11.32 1.40 -2.84
CA LEU A 30 -12.17 2.58 -2.77
C LEU A 30 -11.60 3.75 -3.59
N SER A 31 -10.28 3.94 -3.63
CA SER A 31 -9.66 4.95 -4.49
C SER A 31 -9.92 4.69 -5.98
N PHE A 32 -9.83 3.43 -6.43
CA PHE A 32 -10.16 3.09 -7.82
C PHE A 32 -11.65 3.28 -8.15
N GLU A 33 -12.55 2.90 -7.24
CA GLU A 33 -14.00 3.09 -7.42
C GLU A 33 -14.36 4.59 -7.48
N ALA A 34 -13.69 5.41 -6.67
CA ALA A 34 -13.82 6.87 -6.71
C ALA A 34 -13.30 7.43 -8.05
N GLY A 35 -12.11 7.01 -8.49
CA GLY A 35 -11.53 7.43 -9.77
C GLY A 35 -12.40 7.09 -10.98
N GLU A 36 -12.96 5.87 -11.02
CA GLU A 36 -13.89 5.47 -12.08
C GLU A 36 -15.15 6.35 -12.09
N THR A 37 -15.62 6.75 -10.91
CA THR A 37 -16.79 7.62 -10.76
C THR A 37 -16.50 9.06 -11.16
N GLU A 38 -15.33 9.58 -10.80
CA GLU A 38 -14.85 10.91 -11.19
C GLU A 38 -14.68 10.99 -12.72
N ALA A 39 -13.99 10.03 -13.32
CA ALA A 39 -13.80 9.94 -14.76
C ALA A 39 -15.15 9.92 -15.51
N ARG A 40 -16.11 9.10 -15.07
CA ARG A 40 -17.47 9.07 -15.64
C ARG A 40 -18.21 10.39 -15.50
N THR A 41 -18.02 11.09 -14.38
CA THR A 41 -18.66 12.38 -14.12
C THR A 41 -18.10 13.44 -15.07
N ILE A 42 -16.77 13.52 -15.19
CA ILE A 42 -16.08 14.43 -16.12
C ILE A 42 -16.53 14.18 -17.56
N ALA A 43 -16.48 12.92 -18.02
CA ALA A 43 -16.92 12.55 -19.36
C ALA A 43 -18.36 12.98 -19.65
N ARG A 44 -19.27 12.82 -18.68
CA ARG A 44 -20.68 13.20 -18.81
C ARG A 44 -20.90 14.72 -18.79
N GLU A 45 -20.21 15.44 -17.91
CA GLU A 45 -20.41 16.88 -17.72
C GLU A 45 -19.79 17.70 -18.86
N THR A 46 -18.75 17.18 -19.51
CA THR A 46 -17.99 17.90 -20.54
C THR A 46 -18.24 17.39 -21.96
N ASP A 47 -19.13 16.39 -22.13
CA ASP A 47 -19.30 15.64 -23.40
C ASP A 47 -17.95 15.13 -23.95
N TYR A 48 -17.06 14.77 -23.03
CA TYR A 48 -15.68 14.38 -23.30
C TYR A 48 -15.57 12.87 -23.42
N VAL A 49 -14.78 12.42 -24.38
CA VAL A 49 -14.44 11.02 -24.54
C VAL A 49 -13.07 10.78 -23.91
N ILE A 50 -13.07 10.00 -22.83
CA ILE A 50 -11.84 9.55 -22.17
C ILE A 50 -11.00 8.74 -23.16
N ASP A 51 -9.70 9.01 -23.18
CA ASP A 51 -8.73 8.25 -23.95
C ASP A 51 -8.80 6.74 -23.60
N PRO A 52 -9.12 5.87 -24.57
CA PRO A 52 -9.29 4.45 -24.32
C PRO A 52 -8.02 3.74 -23.83
N GLU A 53 -6.84 4.22 -24.23
CA GLU A 53 -5.58 3.68 -23.71
C GLU A 53 -5.37 4.09 -22.25
N ALA A 54 -5.81 5.28 -21.84
CA ALA A 54 -5.74 5.70 -20.44
C ALA A 54 -6.68 4.85 -19.55
N ALA A 55 -7.89 4.58 -20.02
CA ALA A 55 -8.81 3.65 -19.36
C ALA A 55 -8.23 2.24 -19.25
N CYS A 56 -7.57 1.74 -20.30
CA CYS A 56 -6.88 0.45 -20.29
C CYS A 56 -5.78 0.40 -19.24
N TYR A 57 -4.92 1.42 -19.15
CA TYR A 57 -3.89 1.51 -18.12
C TYR A 57 -4.46 1.60 -16.70
N PHE A 58 -5.60 2.28 -16.53
CA PHE A 58 -6.28 2.37 -15.24
C PHE A 58 -6.82 1.00 -14.79
N ASP A 59 -7.45 0.24 -15.70
CA ASP A 59 -7.93 -1.11 -15.42
C ASP A 59 -6.78 -2.09 -15.16
N GLU A 60 -5.68 -1.98 -15.90
CA GLU A 60 -4.44 -2.75 -15.69
C GLU A 60 -3.87 -2.46 -14.28
N ALA A 61 -3.78 -1.19 -13.89
CA ALA A 61 -3.32 -0.78 -12.57
C ALA A 61 -4.22 -1.38 -11.47
N ARG A 62 -5.55 -1.30 -11.62
CA ARG A 62 -6.52 -1.89 -10.69
C ARG A 62 -6.32 -3.40 -10.54
N SER A 63 -6.18 -4.10 -11.66
CA SER A 63 -5.96 -5.54 -11.71
C SER A 63 -4.67 -5.95 -10.99
N LEU A 64 -3.58 -5.21 -11.23
CA LEU A 64 -2.25 -5.50 -10.66
C LEU A 64 -2.16 -5.18 -9.16
N LEU A 65 -2.92 -4.20 -8.66
CA LEU A 65 -2.96 -3.81 -7.24
C LEU A 65 -3.89 -4.70 -6.41
N LEU A 66 -4.99 -5.19 -6.99
CA LEU A 66 -6.00 -5.97 -6.26
C LEU A 66 -5.82 -7.50 -6.34
N ARG A 67 -4.78 -7.98 -7.03
CA ARG A 67 -4.43 -9.41 -7.07
C ARG A 67 -3.88 -9.91 -5.73
N ALA A 68 -3.99 -11.22 -5.48
CA ALA A 68 -3.56 -11.85 -4.22
C ALA A 68 -2.09 -11.57 -3.84
N VAL A 69 -1.20 -11.42 -4.83
CA VAL A 69 0.20 -11.01 -4.62
C VAL A 69 0.46 -9.76 -5.46
N PRO A 70 0.25 -8.54 -4.98
CA PRO A 70 0.26 -7.33 -5.81
C PRO A 70 1.59 -7.09 -6.56
N ASN A 71 1.53 -6.56 -7.80
CA ASN A 71 2.72 -6.05 -8.48
C ASN A 71 2.73 -4.53 -8.36
N LEU A 72 3.20 -4.04 -7.22
CA LEU A 72 3.16 -2.61 -6.91
C LEU A 72 3.90 -1.77 -7.95
N GLY A 73 5.07 -2.22 -8.43
CA GLY A 73 5.86 -1.50 -9.42
C GLY A 73 5.14 -1.35 -10.75
N LEU A 74 4.66 -2.46 -11.33
CA LEU A 74 3.91 -2.40 -12.59
C LEU A 74 2.60 -1.64 -12.46
N ALA A 75 1.87 -1.82 -11.35
CA ALA A 75 0.60 -1.15 -11.15
C ALA A 75 0.75 0.37 -11.04
N LEU A 76 1.79 0.84 -10.33
CA LEU A 76 2.08 2.26 -10.22
C LEU A 76 2.52 2.85 -11.56
N MET A 77 3.28 2.11 -12.37
CA MET A 77 3.63 2.55 -13.72
C MET A 77 2.38 2.66 -14.61
N ALA A 78 1.49 1.67 -14.56
CA ALA A 78 0.22 1.72 -15.31
C ALA A 78 -0.65 2.90 -14.84
N LEU A 79 -0.78 3.12 -13.53
CA LEU A 79 -1.56 4.25 -12.99
C LEU A 79 -0.95 5.60 -13.36
N ASP A 80 0.38 5.71 -13.38
CA ASP A 80 1.10 6.91 -13.82
C ASP A 80 0.88 7.19 -15.32
N LEU A 81 0.86 6.15 -16.16
CA LEU A 81 0.53 6.27 -17.58
C LEU A 81 -0.93 6.71 -17.79
N ALA A 82 -1.87 6.14 -17.03
CA ALA A 82 -3.27 6.55 -17.07
C ALA A 82 -3.43 8.04 -16.70
N ALA A 83 -2.87 8.46 -15.56
CA ALA A 83 -2.95 9.83 -15.07
C ALA A 83 -2.13 10.83 -15.91
N SER A 84 -1.05 10.40 -16.57
CA SER A 84 -0.29 11.28 -17.48
C SER A 84 -1.08 11.60 -18.74
N ARG A 85 -1.90 10.66 -19.20
CA ARG A 85 -2.73 10.79 -20.41
C ARG A 85 -4.05 11.50 -20.08
N GLU A 86 -4.62 11.18 -18.91
CA GLU A 86 -5.91 11.69 -18.43
C GLU A 86 -5.78 12.22 -16.99
N PRO A 87 -5.08 13.36 -16.79
CA PRO A 87 -4.80 13.89 -15.46
C PRO A 87 -6.06 14.32 -14.72
N GLU A 88 -7.06 14.85 -15.43
CA GLU A 88 -8.32 15.27 -14.83
C GLU A 88 -9.17 14.08 -14.37
N CYS A 89 -9.09 12.94 -15.07
CA CYS A 89 -9.87 11.74 -14.73
C CYS A 89 -9.19 10.85 -13.68
N TYR A 90 -7.86 10.68 -13.75
CA TYR A 90 -7.15 9.66 -12.95
C TYR A 90 -6.06 10.24 -12.03
N GLY A 91 -5.76 11.53 -12.11
CA GLY A 91 -4.72 12.17 -11.31
C GLY A 91 -4.99 12.11 -9.80
N SER A 92 -6.25 12.33 -9.39
CA SER A 92 -6.71 12.20 -8.00
C SER A 92 -6.46 10.79 -7.45
N THR A 93 -6.73 9.76 -8.27
CA THR A 93 -6.54 8.35 -7.89
C THR A 93 -5.07 8.02 -7.74
N LEU A 94 -4.21 8.50 -8.65
CA LEU A 94 -2.76 8.33 -8.52
C LEU A 94 -2.23 8.93 -7.23
N ILE A 95 -2.67 10.15 -6.88
CA ILE A 95 -2.26 10.83 -5.65
C ILE A 95 -2.73 10.04 -4.43
N GLY A 96 -4.01 9.67 -4.38
CA GLY A 96 -4.57 8.91 -3.26
C GLY A 96 -3.88 7.57 -3.03
N VAL A 97 -3.61 6.81 -4.10
CA VAL A 97 -2.88 5.53 -3.99
C VAL A 97 -1.45 5.74 -3.50
N ARG A 98 -0.75 6.78 -3.96
CA ARG A 98 0.62 7.10 -3.50
C ARG A 98 0.65 7.51 -2.03
N GLU A 99 -0.31 8.31 -1.58
CA GLU A 99 -0.43 8.73 -0.18
C GLU A 99 -0.71 7.55 0.74
N LEU A 100 -1.62 6.65 0.34
CA LEU A 100 -1.90 5.41 1.07
C LEU A 100 -0.64 4.54 1.21
N LEU A 101 0.11 4.35 0.13
CA LEU A 101 1.35 3.56 0.15
C LEU A 101 2.42 4.18 1.05
N LEU A 102 2.57 5.51 0.99
CA LEU A 102 3.53 6.23 1.81
C LEU A 102 3.14 6.15 3.29
N GLN A 103 1.85 6.26 3.61
CA GLN A 103 1.36 6.11 4.97
C GLN A 103 1.60 4.69 5.49
N GLY A 104 1.28 3.67 4.69
CA GLY A 104 1.57 2.28 5.05
C GLY A 104 3.05 2.05 5.35
N ALA A 105 3.95 2.58 4.52
CA ALA A 105 5.39 2.48 4.75
C ALA A 105 5.85 3.18 6.05
N ARG A 106 5.26 4.33 6.38
CA ARG A 106 5.53 5.03 7.64
C ARG A 106 5.04 4.25 8.85
N ASP A 107 3.84 3.68 8.76
CA ASP A 107 3.25 2.88 9.84
C ASP A 107 4.09 1.62 10.10
N THR A 108 4.54 0.94 9.04
CA THR A 108 5.49 -0.18 9.16
C THR A 108 6.80 0.27 9.82
N ALA A 109 7.42 1.35 9.34
CA ALA A 109 8.67 1.85 9.94
C ALA A 109 8.50 2.25 11.42
N ALA A 110 7.36 2.82 11.79
CA ALA A 110 7.05 3.18 13.16
C ALA A 110 6.87 1.94 14.05
N ALA A 111 6.22 0.88 13.55
CA ALA A 111 6.08 -0.39 14.25
C ALA A 111 7.44 -1.05 14.51
N GLU A 112 8.30 -1.12 13.49
CA GLU A 112 9.67 -1.67 13.60
C GLU A 112 10.52 -0.87 14.62
N LEU A 113 10.39 0.47 14.62
CA LEU A 113 11.08 1.32 15.59
C LEU A 113 10.56 1.13 17.03
N ALA A 114 9.25 0.95 17.20
CA ALA A 114 8.66 0.69 18.51
C ALA A 114 9.13 -0.66 19.06
N GLU A 115 9.15 -1.70 18.22
CA GLU A 115 9.64 -3.03 18.59
C GLU A 115 11.14 -2.99 18.96
N ALA A 116 11.96 -2.29 18.18
CA ALA A 116 13.37 -2.09 18.50
C ALA A 116 13.61 -1.31 19.81
N ALA A 117 12.72 -0.36 20.14
CA ALA A 117 12.80 0.40 21.39
C ALA A 117 12.44 -0.44 22.62
N GLU A 118 11.52 -1.39 22.48
CA GLU A 118 11.15 -2.34 23.53
C GLU A 118 12.21 -3.42 23.78
N GLN A 119 13.00 -3.76 22.77
CA GLN A 119 14.08 -4.77 22.87
C GLN A 119 15.34 -4.27 23.62
N GLY A 120 15.44 -2.97 23.91
CA GLY A 120 16.58 -2.36 24.62
C GLY A 120 17.90 -2.36 23.81
N PRO A 121 18.92 -1.58 24.22
CA PRO A 121 20.19 -1.53 23.51
C PRO A 121 20.84 -2.93 23.49
N PRO A 122 21.53 -3.31 22.39
CA PRO A 122 22.24 -4.59 22.34
C PRO A 122 23.19 -4.65 23.52
N GLN A 123 23.04 -5.68 24.37
CA GLN A 123 24.01 -5.95 25.41
C GLN A 123 25.31 -6.36 24.72
N LEU A 124 26.20 -5.39 24.51
CA LEU A 124 27.57 -5.65 24.12
C LEU A 124 28.12 -6.67 25.13
N PRO A 125 28.69 -7.81 24.67
CA PRO A 125 29.28 -8.76 25.58
C PRO A 125 30.32 -8.01 26.41
N LEU A 126 30.11 -7.99 27.73
CA LEU A 126 31.08 -7.48 28.70
C LEU A 126 32.39 -8.21 28.45
N VAL A 127 33.30 -7.58 27.71
CA VAL A 127 34.67 -8.02 27.58
C VAL A 127 35.22 -7.94 28.99
N ARG A 128 35.30 -9.10 29.66
CA ARG A 128 36.00 -9.22 30.93
C ARG A 128 37.44 -8.79 30.67
N SER A 129 37.79 -7.61 31.15
CA SER A 129 39.19 -7.20 31.28
C SER A 129 39.89 -8.25 32.13
N VAL A 130 40.68 -9.10 31.49
CA VAL A 130 41.69 -9.90 32.18
C VAL A 130 42.85 -8.95 32.46
N SER A 131 43.29 -9.01 33.72
CA SER A 131 44.17 -8.10 34.46
C SER A 131 45.43 -7.63 33.74
#